data_AF-A0A559RNG3-F1
#
_entry.id   AF-A0A559RNG3-F1
#
_cell.length_a   1.000
_cell.length_b   1.000
_cell.length_c   1.000
_cell.angle_alpha   90.00
_cell.angle_beta   90.00
_cell.angle_gamma   90.00
#
_symmetry.space_group_name_H-M   'P 1'
#
loop_
_entity.id
_entity.type
_entity.pdbx_description
1 polymer ?
#
loop_
_entity_poly.entity_id
_entity_poly.type
_entity_poly.pdbx_seq_one_letter_code
_entity_poly.pdbx_strand_id
1 'polypeptide(L)'
;MVLDQLFRLRAKEHEKSYSQHSISERPLRSIFKALSWRLIGTIDTLLVSYFLTGEWLLASSIASVDFLTKLILYFAHERVWNRINWGK
;
A
#
# COMPACT_ATOMS: atom_id res chain seq x y z
N MET A 1 8.49 -34.67 37.61
CA MET A 1 7.38 -35.50 37.10
C MET A 1 6.13 -34.70 36.72
N VAL A 2 5.54 -33.88 37.62
CA VAL A 2 4.42 -32.97 37.25
C VAL A 2 4.91 -31.66 36.62
N LEU A 3 6.03 -31.12 37.11
CA LEU A 3 6.65 -29.90 36.55
C LEU A 3 7.05 -30.08 35.07
N ASP A 4 7.56 -31.27 34.71
CA ASP A 4 7.94 -31.62 33.34
C ASP A 4 6.74 -31.69 32.38
N GLN A 5 5.56 -32.03 32.90
CA GLN A 5 4.32 -32.05 32.12
C GLN A 5 3.83 -30.63 31.88
N LEU A 6 3.84 -29.77 32.90
CA LEU A 6 3.47 -28.37 32.78
C LEU A 6 4.41 -27.61 31.83
N PHE A 7 5.71 -27.88 31.88
CA PHE A 7 6.68 -27.29 30.98
C PHE A 7 6.43 -27.71 29.51
N ARG A 8 6.14 -29.00 29.27
CA ARG A 8 5.79 -29.49 27.93
C ARG A 8 4.47 -28.94 27.40
N LEU A 9 3.47 -28.77 28.25
CA LEU A 9 2.18 -28.18 27.85
C LEU A 9 2.33 -26.71 27.48
N ARG A 10 3.10 -25.95 28.28
CA ARG A 10 3.42 -24.54 27.98
C ARG A 10 4.21 -24.40 26.68
N ALA A 11 5.20 -25.27 26.44
CA ALA A 11 5.97 -25.27 25.20
C ALA A 11 5.08 -25.55 23.97
N LYS A 12 4.13 -26.49 24.10
CA LYS A 12 3.20 -26.87 23.01
C LYS A 12 2.15 -25.79 22.74
N GLU A 13 1.69 -25.06 23.77
CA GLU A 13 0.83 -23.88 23.60
C GLU A 13 1.55 -22.73 22.90
N HIS A 14 2.82 -22.47 23.28
CA HIS A 14 3.63 -21.43 22.64
C HIS A 14 3.90 -21.75 21.17
N GLU A 15 4.17 -23.02 20.84
CA GLU A 15 4.39 -23.46 19.46
C GLU A 15 3.12 -23.35 18.60
N LYS A 16 1.95 -23.76 19.13
CA LYS A 16 0.65 -23.58 18.45
C LYS A 16 0.27 -22.12 18.25
N SER A 17 0.54 -21.26 19.24
CA SER A 17 0.28 -19.82 19.17
C SER A 17 1.15 -19.14 18.11
N TYR A 18 2.42 -19.55 17.99
CA TYR A 18 3.33 -19.09 16.94
C TYR A 18 2.95 -19.60 15.54
N SER A 19 2.54 -20.86 15.40
CA SER A 19 2.18 -21.43 14.10
C SER A 19 0.84 -20.93 13.55
N GLN A 20 -0.06 -20.47 14.42
CA GLN A 20 -1.40 -20.01 14.04
C GLN A 20 -1.46 -18.51 13.74
N HIS A 21 -0.42 -17.75 14.10
CA HIS A 21 -0.29 -16.33 13.74
C HIS A 21 0.47 -16.12 12.43
N SER A 22 0.28 -17.00 11.44
CA SER A 22 0.44 -16.58 10.06
C SER A 22 -0.71 -15.62 9.78
N ILE A 23 -0.49 -14.33 10.04
CA ILE A 23 -1.26 -13.29 9.36
C ILE A 23 -0.99 -13.59 7.90
N SER A 24 -1.92 -14.29 7.24
CA SER A 24 -2.08 -14.16 5.81
C SER A 24 -2.30 -12.66 5.63
N GLU A 25 -1.22 -11.93 5.36
CA GLU A 25 -1.32 -10.55 4.94
C GLU A 25 -2.14 -10.62 3.67
N ARG A 26 -3.46 -10.46 3.82
CA ARG A 26 -4.39 -10.63 2.72
C ARG A 26 -3.95 -9.59 1.70
N PRO A 27 -3.40 -9.97 0.53
CA PRO A 27 -2.93 -9.00 -0.47
C PRO A 27 -4.04 -8.01 -0.83
N LEU A 28 -5.30 -8.44 -0.66
CA LEU A 28 -6.52 -7.64 -0.69
C LEU A 28 -6.47 -6.38 0.19
N ARG A 29 -6.04 -6.45 1.46
CA ARG A 29 -6.00 -5.27 2.35
C ARG A 29 -5.04 -4.19 1.85
N SER A 30 -3.87 -4.57 1.33
CA SER A 30 -2.91 -3.61 0.74
C SER A 30 -3.43 -3.01 -0.57
N ILE A 31 -4.11 -3.79 -1.41
CA ILE A 31 -4.72 -3.29 -2.65
C ILE A 31 -5.82 -2.28 -2.33
N PHE A 32 -6.70 -2.57 -1.36
CA PHE A 32 -7.73 -1.63 -0.93
C PHE A 32 -7.12 -0.33 -0.39
N LYS A 33 -6.06 -0.42 0.43
CA LYS A 33 -5.37 0.76 0.95
C LYS A 33 -4.74 1.60 -0.15
N ALA A 34 -4.09 0.97 -1.13
CA ALA A 34 -3.51 1.64 -2.29
C ALA A 34 -4.57 2.28 -3.20
N LEU A 35 -5.71 1.61 -3.36
CA LEU A 35 -6.83 2.11 -4.15
C LEU A 35 -7.51 3.32 -3.47
N SER A 36 -7.72 3.26 -2.16
CA SER A 36 -8.24 4.40 -1.38
C SER A 36 -7.34 5.62 -1.52
N TRP A 37 -6.02 5.43 -1.43
CA TRP A 37 -5.07 6.54 -1.59
C TRP A 37 -5.08 7.14 -3.00
N ARG A 38 -5.20 6.29 -4.03
CA ARG A 38 -5.30 6.76 -5.43
C ARG A 38 -6.60 7.51 -5.69
N LEU A 39 -7.74 7.04 -5.17
CA LEU A 39 -9.03 7.71 -5.33
C LEU A 39 -9.02 9.10 -4.67
N ILE A 40 -8.46 9.22 -3.47
CA ILE A 40 -8.33 10.49 -2.78
C ILE A 40 -7.47 11.46 -3.59
N GLY A 41 -6.33 11.02 -4.12
CA GLY A 41 -5.44 11.87 -4.92
C GLY A 41 -6.09 12.38 -6.22
N THR A 42 -6.85 11.52 -6.91
CA THR A 42 -7.55 11.95 -8.14
C THR A 42 -8.67 12.93 -7.81
N ILE A 43 -9.43 12.70 -6.73
CA ILE A 43 -10.52 13.58 -6.30
C ILE A 43 -9.97 14.94 -5.83
N ASP A 44 -8.87 14.94 -5.08
CA ASP A 44 -8.20 16.16 -4.61
C ASP A 44 -7.74 17.03 -5.79
N THR A 45 -7.08 16.41 -6.77
CA THR A 45 -6.62 17.13 -7.97
C THR A 45 -7.77 17.71 -8.77
N LEU A 46 -8.87 16.95 -8.92
CA LEU A 46 -10.10 17.42 -9.57
C LEU A 46 -10.74 18.60 -8.82
N LEU A 47 -10.86 18.51 -7.50
CA LEU A 47 -11.42 19.55 -6.65
C LEU A 47 -10.57 20.82 -6.67
N VAL A 48 -9.26 20.70 -6.48
CA VAL A 48 -8.32 21.83 -6.50
C VAL A 48 -8.36 22.50 -7.87
N SER A 49 -8.30 21.73 -8.95
CA SER A 49 -8.32 22.29 -10.31
C SER A 49 -9.66 22.96 -10.63
N TYR A 50 -10.78 22.39 -10.17
CA TYR A 50 -12.10 23.01 -10.31
C TYR A 50 -12.21 24.30 -9.51
N PHE A 51 -11.71 24.33 -8.28
CA PHE A 51 -11.77 25.51 -7.41
C PHE A 51 -10.90 26.66 -7.93
N LEU A 52 -9.75 26.34 -8.53
CA LEU A 52 -8.86 27.35 -9.13
C LEU A 52 -9.40 27.91 -10.44
N THR A 53 -10.05 27.08 -11.26
CA THR A 53 -10.34 27.45 -12.65
C THR A 53 -11.81 27.78 -12.90
N GLY A 54 -12.75 27.27 -12.09
CA GLY A 54 -14.19 27.41 -12.28
C GLY A 54 -14.77 26.67 -13.49
N GLU A 55 -13.91 26.10 -14.34
CA GLU A 55 -14.24 25.47 -15.62
C GLU A 55 -13.93 23.97 -15.59
N TRP A 56 -14.96 23.15 -15.83
CA TRP A 56 -14.84 21.68 -15.81
C TRP A 56 -13.87 21.14 -16.87
N LEU A 57 -13.75 21.81 -18.02
CA LEU A 57 -12.89 21.38 -19.13
C LEU A 57 -11.39 21.50 -18.80
N LEU A 58 -11.02 22.56 -18.08
CA LEU A 58 -9.64 22.77 -17.64
C LEU A 58 -9.30 21.88 -16.45
N ALA A 59 -10.24 21.70 -15.51
CA ALA A 59 -10.05 20.80 -14.38
C ALA A 59 -9.81 19.34 -14.81
N SER A 60 -10.55 18.85 -15.81
CA SER A 60 -10.34 17.50 -16.36
C SER A 60 -8.99 17.36 -17.08
N SER A 61 -8.55 18.42 -17.78
CA SER A 61 -7.24 18.47 -18.44
C SER A 61 -6.10 18.38 -17.42
N ILE A 62 -6.18 19.16 -16.34
CA ILE A 62 -5.17 19.14 -15.26
C ILE A 62 -5.14 17.77 -14.58
N ALA A 63 -6.31 17.22 -14.23
CA ALA A 63 -6.39 15.90 -13.62
C ALA A 63 -5.81 14.80 -14.54
N SER A 64 -6.04 14.90 -15.85
CA SER A 64 -5.48 13.97 -16.84
C SER A 64 -3.95 14.05 -16.91
N VAL A 65 -3.40 15.28 -16.91
CA VAL A 65 -1.95 15.51 -16.90
C VAL A 65 -1.32 15.05 -15.60
N ASP A 66 -1.94 15.29 -14.44
CA ASP A 66 -1.46 14.81 -13.15
C ASP A 66 -1.42 13.27 -13.10
N PHE A 67 -2.47 12.61 -13.59
CA PHE A 67 -2.52 11.16 -13.68
C PHE A 67 -1.39 10.61 -14.56
N LEU A 68 -1.21 11.17 -15.76
CA LEU A 68 -0.12 10.81 -16.68
C LEU A 68 1.26 11.04 -16.06
N THR A 69 1.45 12.19 -15.39
CA THR A 69 2.70 12.54 -14.74
C THR A 69 3.03 11.53 -13.65
N LYS A 70 2.10 11.21 -12.76
CA LYS A 70 2.31 10.20 -11.70
C LYS A 70 2.60 8.82 -12.26
N LEU A 71 1.97 8.43 -13.38
CA LEU A 71 2.25 7.16 -14.05
C LEU A 71 3.69 7.10 -14.56
N ILE A 72 4.14 8.14 -15.25
CA ILE A 72 5.52 8.26 -15.75
C ILE A 72 6.51 8.28 -14.58
N LEU A 73 6.22 9.05 -13.53
CA LEU A 73 7.08 9.19 -12.37
C LEU A 73 7.21 7.86 -11.61
N TYR A 74 6.11 7.12 -11.44
CA TYR A 74 6.14 5.79 -10.84
C TYR A 74 6.97 4.81 -11.66
N PHE A 75 6.74 4.77 -12.99
CA PHE A 75 7.50 3.90 -13.88
C PHE A 75 8.99 4.26 -13.90
N ALA A 76 9.32 5.55 -13.95
CA ALA A 76 10.70 6.04 -13.88
C ALA A 76 11.32 5.72 -12.51
N HIS A 77 10.59 5.91 -11.41
CA HIS A 77 11.04 5.58 -10.06
C HIS A 77 11.35 4.09 -9.94
N GLU A 78 10.45 3.21 -10.39
CA GLU A 78 10.68 1.77 -10.39
C GLU A 78 11.88 1.37 -11.27
N ARG A 79 12.06 2.03 -12.43
CA ARG A 79 13.20 1.79 -13.32
C ARG A 79 14.53 2.27 -12.72
N VAL A 80 14.53 3.43 -12.06
CA VAL A 80 15.70 3.98 -11.35
C VAL A 80 16.03 3.10 -10.15
N TRP A 81 15.03 2.67 -9.39
CA TRP A 81 15.23 1.76 -8.25
C TRP A 81 15.75 0.39 -8.70
N ASN A 82 15.29 -0.14 -9.83
CA ASN A 82 15.82 -1.40 -10.38
C ASN A 82 17.24 -1.25 -10.97
N ARG A 83 17.66 -0.01 -11.29
CA ARG A 83 19.05 0.29 -11.70
C ARG A 83 19.97 0.56 -10.52
N ILE A 84 19.40 0.99 -9.41
CA ILE A 84 20.10 1.17 -8.15
C ILE A 84 20.05 -0.17 -7.40
N ASN A 85 21.13 -0.95 -7.48
CA ASN A 85 21.34 -2.13 -6.62
C ASN A 85 21.50 -1.67 -5.16
N TRP A 86 20.43 -1.24 -4.51
CA TRP A 86 20.45 -0.94 -3.08
C TRP A 86 20.30 -2.27 -2.33
N GLY A 87 21.42 -2.77 -1.79
CA GLY A 87 21.45 -3.99 -0.99
C GLY A 87 21.86 -5.24 -1.78
N LYS A 88 23.16 -5.33 -2.10
CA LYS A 88 23.92 -6.52 -1.68
C LYS A 88 24.49 -6.24 -0.30
#